data_AF-K1S8C0-F1
#
_entry.id   AF-K1S8C0-F1
#
_cell.length_a   1.000
_cell.length_b   1.000
_cell.length_c   1.000
_cell.angle_alpha   90.00
_cell.angle_beta   90.00
_cell.angle_gamma   90.00
#
_symmetry.space_group_name_H-M   'P 1'
#
loop_
_entity.id
_entity.type
_entity.pdbx_description
1 polymer ?
#
loop_
_entity_poly.entity_id
_entity_poly.type
_entity_poly.pdbx_seq_one_letter_code
_entity_poly.pdbx_strand_id
1 'polypeptide(L)' 'KDKGNYFAHTLNNTVVAPPRMLIAFLENNLCADGSVKIPEVLRKYMGGIDRIVPNDNK' A
#
# COMPACT_ATOMS: atom_id res chain seq x y z
N LYS A 1 17.21 -22.84 35.08
CA LYS A 1 17.28 -21.36 35.08
C LYS A 1 18.62 -20.99 34.47
N ASP A 2 18.65 -20.73 33.16
CA ASP A 2 19.88 -20.39 32.46
C ASP A 2 20.42 -19.04 32.97
N LYS A 3 21.62 -19.07 33.56
CA LYS A 3 22.33 -17.93 34.14
C LYS A 3 23.40 -17.42 33.16
N GLY A 4 23.00 -17.03 31.96
CA GLY A 4 23.89 -16.46 30.95
C GLY A 4 23.16 -15.48 30.05
N ASN A 5 23.86 -14.43 29.58
CA ASN A 5 23.30 -13.44 28.66
C ASN A 5 22.69 -14.14 27.43
N TYR A 6 21.42 -13.84 27.14
CA TYR A 6 20.68 -14.45 26.05
C TYR A 6 20.74 -13.54 24.80
N PHE A 7 21.06 -14.12 23.65
CA PHE A 7 21.10 -13.37 22.38
C PHE A 7 19.69 -13.19 21.81
N ALA A 8 19.44 -12.03 21.20
CA ALA A 8 18.16 -11.77 20.55
C ALA A 8 18.01 -12.62 19.29
N HIS A 9 16.84 -13.25 19.13
CA HIS A 9 16.43 -13.84 17.86
C HIS A 9 15.86 -12.74 16.97
N THR A 10 16.30 -12.72 15.70
CA THR A 10 15.83 -11.72 14.73
C THR A 10 14.92 -12.38 13.69
N LEU A 11 13.84 -11.69 13.33
CA LEU A 11 12.94 -12.06 12.25
C LEU A 11 12.84 -10.88 11.28
N ASN A 12 12.87 -11.18 9.99
CA ASN A 12 12.64 -10.22 8.91
C ASN A 12 11.47 -10.74 8.07
N ASN A 13 10.50 -9.86 7.77
CA ASN A 13 9.49 -10.12 6.77
C ASN A 13 9.11 -8.80 6.08
N THR A 14 8.82 -8.86 4.77
CA THR A 14 8.33 -7.70 4.02
C THR A 14 6.82 -7.61 4.20
N VAL A 15 6.36 -6.54 4.85
CA VAL A 15 4.92 -6.29 5.03
C VAL A 15 4.30 -5.76 3.74
N VAL A 16 4.96 -4.80 3.09
CA VAL A 16 4.57 -4.23 1.80
C VAL A 16 5.82 -3.80 1.04
N ALA A 17 5.95 -4.23 -0.22
CA ALA A 17 6.98 -3.73 -1.14
C ALA A 17 6.37 -2.59 -2.00
N PRO A 18 6.74 -1.31 -1.77
CA PRO A 18 6.02 -0.16 -2.35
C PRO A 18 5.87 -0.19 -3.88
N PRO A 19 6.90 -0.50 -4.69
CA PRO A 19 6.75 -0.50 -6.14
C PRO A 19 5.77 -1.57 -6.64
N ARG A 20 5.84 -2.78 -6.06
CA ARG A 20 5.00 -3.92 -6.46
C ARG A 20 3.56 -3.74 -6.02
N MET A 21 3.37 -3.20 -4.82
CA MET A 21 2.04 -2.93 -4.28
C MET A 21 1.32 -1.84 -5.07
N LEU A 22 2.02 -0.80 -5.53
CA LEU A 22 1.43 0.26 -6.33
C LEU A 22 0.87 -0.25 -7.67
N ILE A 23 1.59 -1.15 -8.36
CA ILE A 23 1.10 -1.73 -9.62
C ILE A 23 -0.19 -2.51 -9.38
N ALA A 24 -0.18 -3.46 -8.42
CA ALA A 24 -1.35 -4.24 -8.08
C ALA A 24 -2.51 -3.37 -7.58
N PHE A 25 -2.22 -2.30 -6.86
CA PHE A 25 -3.21 -1.33 -6.40
C PHE A 25 -3.92 -0.65 -7.58
N LEU A 26 -3.16 -0.17 -8.58
CA LEU A 26 -3.71 0.49 -9.76
C LEU A 26 -4.55 -0.49 -10.59
N GLU A 27 -4.03 -1.68 -10.87
CA GLU A 27 -4.72 -2.68 -11.71
C GLU A 27 -6.04 -3.14 -11.10
N ASN A 28 -6.07 -3.46 -9.80
CA ASN A 28 -7.28 -3.98 -9.15
C ASN A 28 -8.36 -2.92 -8.91
N ASN A 29 -8.01 -1.64 -8.99
CA ASN A 29 -8.94 -0.54 -8.73
C ASN A 29 -9.22 0.33 -9.95
N LEU A 30 -8.67 -0.03 -11.12
CA LEU A 30 -8.95 0.65 -12.38
C LEU A 30 -10.42 0.51 -12.75
N CYS A 31 -11.07 1.63 -13.03
CA CYS A 31 -12.45 1.73 -13.46
C CYS A 31 -12.50 1.87 -14.99
N ALA A 32 -13.67 1.57 -15.59
CA ALA A 32 -13.86 1.64 -17.05
C ALA A 32 -13.67 3.06 -17.63
N ASP A 33 -13.82 4.09 -16.80
CA ASP A 33 -13.59 5.51 -17.13
C ASP A 33 -12.10 5.91 -17.06
N GLY A 34 -11.19 4.98 -16.76
CA GLY A 34 -9.76 5.24 -16.58
C GLY A 34 -9.39 5.81 -15.21
N SER A 35 -10.36 6.06 -14.32
CA SER A 35 -10.10 6.45 -12.93
C SER A 35 -9.67 5.25 -12.09
N VAL A 36 -8.95 5.49 -10.99
CA VAL A 36 -8.59 4.46 -10.02
C VAL A 36 -9.35 4.71 -8.72
N LYS A 37 -10.17 3.75 -8.28
CA LYS A 37 -10.89 3.83 -7.01
C LYS A 37 -9.95 3.67 -5.83
N ILE A 38 -10.12 4.49 -4.80
CA ILE A 38 -9.34 4.38 -3.56
C ILE A 38 -10.15 3.55 -2.54
N PRO A 39 -9.59 2.43 -2.03
CA PRO A 39 -10.19 1.64 -0.96
C PRO A 39 -10.49 2.49 0.26
N GLU A 40 -11.64 2.25 0.90
CA GLU A 40 -12.14 3.06 2.02
C GLU A 40 -11.12 3.23 3.15
N VAL A 41 -10.37 2.16 3.45
CA VAL A 41 -9.33 2.15 4.49
C VAL A 41 -8.15 3.09 4.21
N LEU A 42 -7.91 3.43 2.94
CA LEU A 42 -6.81 4.30 2.52
C LEU A 42 -7.20 5.77 2.38
N ARG A 43 -8.49 6.09 2.24
CA ARG A 43 -8.97 7.47 1.98
C ARG A 43 -8.51 8.46 3.03
N LYS A 44 -8.46 8.05 4.31
CA LYS A 44 -7.96 8.89 5.42
C LYS A 44 -6.49 9.31 5.25
N TYR A 45 -5.67 8.48 4.59
CA TYR A 45 -4.26 8.77 4.32
C TYR A 45 -4.08 9.58 3.03
N MET A 46 -5.10 9.65 2.17
CA MET A 46 -5.05 10.36 0.90
C MET A 46 -5.75 11.73 0.95
N GLY A 47 -6.14 12.21 2.13
CA GLY A 47 -6.85 13.50 2.27
C GLY A 47 -8.34 13.42 1.96
N GLY A 48 -8.94 12.24 2.08
CA GLY A 48 -10.38 12.02 1.89
C GLY A 48 -10.82 11.77 0.45
N ILE A 49 -9.90 11.81 -0.52
CA ILE A 49 -10.20 11.48 -1.91
C ILE A 49 -10.61 10.01 -2.06
N ASP A 50 -11.60 9.76 -2.91
CA ASP A 50 -12.16 8.43 -3.18
C ASP A 50 -11.75 7.87 -4.54
N ARG A 51 -11.23 8.72 -5.45
CA ARG A 51 -10.77 8.36 -6.79
C ARG A 51 -9.54 9.17 -7.22
N ILE A 52 -8.67 8.54 -8.00
CA ILE A 52 -7.59 9.19 -8.76
C ILE A 52 -8.07 9.29 -10.20
N VAL A 53 -8.05 10.49 -10.76
CA VAL A 53 -8.44 10.73 -12.16
C VAL A 53 -7.19 11.03 -13.00
N PRO A 54 -7.10 10.49 -14.23
CA PRO A 54 -6.08 10.92 -15.18
C PRO A 54 -6.20 12.43 -15.40
N ASN A 55 -5.07 13.12 -15.45
CA ASN A 55 -5.06 14.53 -15.76
C ASN A 55 -5.02 14.66 -17.29
N ASP A 56 -6.11 15.14 -17.90
CA ASP A 56 -6.24 15.30 -19.36
C ASP A 56 -5.40 16.45 -19.95
N ASN A 57 -4.33 16.85 -19.26
CA ASN A 57 -3.40 17.87 -19.74
C ASN A 57 -2.60 17.30 -20.93
N LYS A 58 -3.19 17.46 -22.12
CA LYS A 58 -2.44 17.52 -23.38
C LYS A 58 -1.44 18.67 -23.35
#